data_AF-A0A561EB67-F1
#
_entry.id   AF-A0A561EB67-F1
#
_cell.length_a   1.000
_cell.length_b   1.000
_cell.length_c   1.000
_cell.angle_alpha   90.00
_cell.angle_beta   90.00
_cell.angle_gamma   90.00
#
_symmetry.space_group_name_H-M   'P 1'
#
loop_
_entity.id
_entity.type
_entity.pdbx_description
1 polymer ?
#
loop_
_entity_poly.entity_id
_entity_poly.type
_entity_poly.pdbx_seq_one_letter_code
_entity_poly.pdbx_strand_id
1 'polypeptide(L)'
;MGASDDPGALPRCLSQLLIAHTIQIDNWFEQHSPHRTTLGASPGQGPWLISYAFYANLLRWLAREPVPVSSVAALSGTVNLPGLHRWGYLRISGWAGPGKPVPPAATLALTAAGERACDHWAAAADDTAAVWREQFDEADAQLREALSGLRDCLGRPAPPYLPVIAASKKFGRQPEWHSPDLPPSEETTALLSAVLHTFIADYEQPGEISLPLASDVLRVLSVQPTPVTEAIRDSGISREAFTAALTPLLKYGHVAMEKAAAGRVKMVRLTERGAQAVADHEARLTWVTGNWRTDSAQARWMDQAREAATQILHRRDDGGSVLGRLLVPPPDGWRHRAPFSRQTRAVAQDPAAALAHCPMVLHRGGYPDGC
;
A
#
# COMPACT_ATOMS: atom_id res chain seq x y z
N MET A 1 21.59 -24.00 1.30
CA MET A 1 20.40 -23.23 1.69
C MET A 1 19.72 -22.80 0.40
N GLY A 2 18.66 -23.52 0.01
CA GLY A 2 17.90 -23.17 -1.19
C GLY A 2 17.09 -21.88 -0.96
N ALA A 3 16.60 -21.27 -2.03
CA ALA A 3 15.75 -20.08 -1.99
C ALA A 3 14.41 -20.25 -1.24
N SER A 4 14.16 -21.38 -0.56
CA SER A 4 12.92 -21.69 0.17
C SER A 4 12.83 -21.05 1.56
N ASP A 5 13.93 -20.49 2.10
CA ASP A 5 14.01 -20.11 3.52
C ASP A 5 14.08 -18.59 3.77
N ASP A 6 13.88 -17.74 2.75
CA ASP A 6 13.83 -16.27 2.97
C ASP A 6 12.60 -15.91 3.84
N PRO A 7 12.79 -15.50 5.11
CA PRO A 7 11.69 -15.22 6.03
C PRO A 7 10.86 -14.00 5.61
N GLY A 8 11.39 -13.14 4.73
CA GLY A 8 10.71 -11.99 4.16
C GLY A 8 10.04 -12.26 2.82
N ALA A 9 10.13 -13.46 2.25
CA ALA A 9 9.60 -13.75 0.92
C ALA A 9 8.08 -13.61 0.85
N LEU A 10 7.34 -14.26 1.76
CA LEU A 10 5.87 -14.18 1.79
C LEU A 10 5.36 -12.73 1.93
N PRO A 11 5.70 -11.97 2.99
CA PRO A 11 5.17 -10.61 3.16
C PRO A 11 5.57 -9.69 1.99
N ARG A 12 6.76 -9.87 1.40
CA ARG A 12 7.19 -9.13 0.21
C ARG A 12 6.31 -9.45 -1.00
N CYS A 13 6.12 -10.73 -1.33
CA CYS A 13 5.31 -11.13 -2.47
C CYS A 13 3.86 -10.64 -2.33
N LEU A 14 3.24 -10.82 -1.15
CA LEU A 14 1.88 -10.34 -0.90
C LEU A 14 1.79 -8.81 -1.02
N SER A 15 2.80 -8.09 -0.51
CA SER A 15 2.87 -6.63 -0.61
C SER A 15 2.91 -6.16 -2.07
N GLN A 16 3.76 -6.79 -2.87
CA GLN A 16 3.91 -6.45 -4.29
C GLN A 16 2.63 -6.76 -5.08
N LEU A 17 1.95 -7.87 -4.79
CA LEU A 17 0.66 -8.17 -5.40
C LEU A 17 -0.44 -7.18 -4.99
N LEU A 18 -0.51 -6.78 -3.72
CA LEU A 18 -1.47 -5.77 -3.27
C LEU A 18 -1.24 -4.42 -3.98
N ILE A 19 0.03 -4.02 -4.11
CA ILE A 19 0.40 -2.82 -4.86
C ILE A 19 0.04 -2.96 -6.33
N ALA A 20 0.32 -4.10 -6.95
CA ALA A 20 0.04 -4.36 -8.37
C ALA A 20 -1.47 -4.32 -8.69
N HIS A 21 -2.30 -5.00 -7.89
CA HIS A 21 -3.76 -4.90 -7.99
C HIS A 21 -4.23 -3.45 -7.90
N THR A 22 -3.71 -2.71 -6.92
CA THR A 22 -4.11 -1.32 -6.69
C THR A 22 -3.70 -0.41 -7.84
N ILE A 23 -2.51 -0.60 -8.42
CA ILE A 23 -2.08 0.14 -9.62
C ILE A 23 -3.04 -0.12 -10.78
N GLN A 24 -3.41 -1.39 -11.03
CA GLN A 24 -4.29 -1.73 -12.13
C GLN A 24 -5.70 -1.16 -11.94
N ILE A 25 -6.26 -1.25 -10.73
CA ILE A 25 -7.56 -0.66 -10.39
C ILE A 25 -7.52 0.86 -10.55
N ASP A 26 -6.47 1.53 -10.05
CA ASP A 26 -6.32 2.97 -10.16
C ASP A 26 -6.13 3.43 -11.61
N ASN A 27 -5.39 2.67 -12.42
CA ASN A 27 -5.20 2.94 -13.85
C ASN A 27 -6.52 2.81 -14.62
N TRP A 28 -7.31 1.77 -14.31
CA TRP A 28 -8.65 1.61 -14.86
C TRP A 28 -9.53 2.79 -14.46
N PHE A 29 -9.53 3.18 -13.18
CA PHE A 29 -10.35 4.30 -12.70
C PHE A 29 -9.96 5.61 -13.38
N GLU A 30 -8.67 5.88 -13.52
CA GLU A 30 -8.16 7.07 -14.18
C GLU A 30 -8.63 7.17 -15.65
N GLN A 31 -8.69 6.05 -16.36
CA GLN A 31 -9.11 6.00 -17.76
C GLN A 31 -10.63 6.22 -17.94
N HIS A 32 -11.44 5.77 -16.99
CA HIS A 32 -12.90 5.71 -17.14
C HIS A 32 -13.67 6.75 -16.31
N SER A 33 -13.03 7.37 -15.32
CA SER A 33 -13.70 8.31 -14.42
C SER A 33 -13.24 9.75 -14.63
N PRO A 34 -14.17 10.73 -14.71
CA PRO A 34 -13.81 12.13 -14.62
C PRO A 34 -13.11 12.45 -13.29
N HIS A 35 -11.99 13.17 -13.34
CA HIS A 35 -11.19 13.48 -12.16
C HIS A 35 -10.31 14.73 -12.37
N ARG A 36 -9.70 15.20 -11.27
CA ARG A 36 -8.71 16.28 -11.26
C ARG A 36 -7.40 15.82 -10.65
N THR A 37 -6.30 16.34 -11.16
CA THR A 37 -4.94 16.09 -10.66
C THR A 37 -4.19 17.41 -10.51
N THR A 38 -3.00 17.39 -9.90
CA THR A 38 -2.10 18.56 -9.92
C THR A 38 -1.72 18.98 -11.35
N LEU A 39 -1.79 18.06 -12.32
CA LEU A 39 -1.45 18.31 -13.72
C LEU A 39 -2.62 18.83 -14.57
N GLY A 40 -3.83 18.93 -14.00
CA GLY A 40 -5.03 19.42 -14.68
C GLY A 40 -6.26 18.55 -14.45
N ALA A 41 -7.38 18.93 -15.08
CA ALA A 41 -8.64 18.17 -15.05
C ALA A 41 -8.75 17.27 -16.29
N SER A 42 -9.30 16.07 -16.13
CA SER A 42 -9.81 15.31 -17.27
C SER A 42 -11.07 16.01 -17.84
N PRO A 43 -11.53 15.64 -19.06
CA PRO A 43 -12.84 16.07 -19.54
C PRO A 43 -13.93 15.70 -18.50
N GLY A 44 -14.67 16.70 -18.01
CA GLY A 44 -15.65 16.55 -16.93
C GLY A 44 -15.14 17.01 -15.55
N GLN A 45 -15.96 17.78 -14.82
CA GLN A 45 -15.62 18.27 -13.47
C GLN A 45 -15.74 17.12 -12.44
N GLY A 46 -14.66 16.36 -12.25
CA GLY A 46 -14.58 15.25 -11.30
C GLY A 46 -13.93 15.60 -9.94
N PRO A 47 -14.00 14.67 -8.95
CA PRO A 47 -13.27 14.83 -7.70
C PRO A 47 -11.75 14.74 -7.94
N TRP A 48 -10.95 15.11 -6.94
CA TRP A 48 -9.49 14.96 -7.03
C TRP A 48 -9.10 13.48 -7.06
N LEU A 49 -8.23 13.04 -7.96
CA LEU A 49 -7.85 11.62 -8.07
C LEU A 49 -7.16 11.14 -6.79
N ILE A 50 -7.72 10.09 -6.19
CA ILE A 50 -7.17 9.34 -5.05
C ILE A 50 -7.09 7.86 -5.41
N SER A 51 -6.49 7.05 -4.54
CA SER A 51 -6.34 5.61 -4.76
C SER A 51 -7.55 4.80 -4.27
N TYR A 52 -7.75 3.61 -4.84
CA TYR A 52 -8.71 2.58 -4.44
C TYR A 52 -8.72 2.30 -2.92
N ALA A 53 -7.59 2.47 -2.24
CA ALA A 53 -7.50 2.33 -0.78
C ALA A 53 -8.57 3.14 -0.02
N PHE A 54 -8.91 4.36 -0.48
CA PHE A 54 -9.95 5.17 0.17
C PHE A 54 -11.36 4.64 -0.07
N TYR A 55 -11.60 4.10 -1.27
CA TYR A 55 -12.85 3.46 -1.61
C TYR A 55 -13.07 2.22 -0.75
N ALA A 56 -12.09 1.32 -0.72
CA ALA A 56 -12.16 0.08 0.05
C ALA A 56 -12.33 0.32 1.56
N ASN A 57 -11.60 1.30 2.11
CA ASN A 57 -11.60 1.56 3.54
C ASN A 57 -12.78 2.37 4.06
N LEU A 58 -13.38 3.27 3.27
CA LEU A 58 -14.48 4.10 3.77
C LEU A 58 -15.60 4.30 2.76
N LEU A 59 -15.31 4.75 1.54
CA LEU A 59 -16.36 5.30 0.67
C LEU A 59 -17.43 4.27 0.31
N ARG A 60 -17.03 2.99 0.08
CA ARG A 60 -17.97 1.92 -0.24
C ARG A 60 -18.96 1.58 0.88
N TRP A 61 -18.67 2.00 2.10
CA TRP A 61 -19.48 1.75 3.29
C TRP A 61 -20.42 2.90 3.64
N LEU A 62 -20.32 4.02 2.93
CA LEU A 62 -21.22 5.15 3.12
C LEU A 62 -22.51 4.90 2.33
N ALA A 63 -23.64 4.92 3.04
CA ALA A 63 -24.95 4.96 2.42
C ALA A 63 -25.18 6.32 1.74
N ARG A 64 -26.24 6.41 0.93
CA ARG A 64 -26.69 7.69 0.34
C ARG A 64 -27.17 8.67 1.43
N GLU A 65 -27.65 8.13 2.55
CA GLU A 65 -28.05 8.91 3.72
C GLU A 65 -26.84 9.29 4.58
N PRO A 66 -26.84 10.47 5.24
CA PRO A 66 -25.74 10.87 6.11
C PRO A 66 -25.51 9.91 7.28
N VAL A 67 -24.28 9.44 7.44
CA VAL A 67 -23.88 8.51 8.51
C VAL A 67 -23.05 9.24 9.56
N PRO A 68 -23.35 9.12 10.88
CA PRO A 68 -22.49 9.66 11.93
C PRO A 68 -21.07 9.09 11.87
N VAL A 69 -20.05 9.93 12.09
CA VAL A 69 -18.65 9.48 12.14
C VAL A 69 -18.45 8.38 13.19
N SER A 70 -19.14 8.47 14.32
CA SER A 70 -19.10 7.43 15.37
C SER A 70 -19.54 6.05 14.87
N SER A 71 -20.46 5.97 13.92
CA SER A 71 -20.97 4.70 13.38
C SER A 71 -19.98 4.02 12.44
N VAL A 72 -19.01 4.78 11.91
CA VAL A 72 -17.95 4.29 11.02
C VAL A 72 -16.56 4.62 11.59
N ALA A 73 -16.43 4.71 12.91
CA ALA A 73 -15.23 5.22 13.57
C ALA A 73 -13.97 4.44 13.17
N ALA A 74 -14.03 3.11 13.19
CA ALA A 74 -12.93 2.25 12.76
C ALA A 74 -12.50 2.59 11.32
N LEU A 75 -13.43 2.52 10.37
CA LEU A 75 -13.20 2.82 8.94
C LEU A 75 -12.66 4.24 8.73
N SER A 76 -13.29 5.24 9.34
CA SER A 76 -12.91 6.64 9.18
C SER A 76 -11.52 6.95 9.75
N GLY A 77 -11.05 6.19 10.74
CA GLY A 77 -9.70 6.28 11.30
C GLY A 77 -8.60 5.82 10.35
N THR A 78 -8.95 5.12 9.27
CA THR A 78 -7.98 4.60 8.27
C THR A 78 -7.79 5.53 7.09
N VAL A 79 -8.51 6.66 7.03
CA VAL A 79 -8.47 7.59 5.89
C VAL A 79 -8.35 9.06 6.33
N ASN A 80 -8.07 9.94 5.36
CA ASN A 80 -7.98 11.38 5.56
C ASN A 80 -9.32 12.07 5.32
N LEU A 81 -10.22 12.10 6.32
CA LEU A 81 -11.54 12.74 6.21
C LEU A 81 -11.48 14.21 5.72
N PRO A 82 -10.63 15.11 6.29
CA PRO A 82 -10.48 16.47 5.77
C PRO A 82 -10.05 16.51 4.29
N GLY A 83 -9.22 15.55 3.88
CA GLY A 83 -8.81 15.37 2.49
C GLY A 83 -10.00 15.03 1.60
N LEU A 84 -10.73 13.96 1.92
CA LEU A 84 -11.88 13.49 1.14
C LEU A 84 -12.97 14.57 0.99
N HIS A 85 -13.18 15.40 2.03
CA HIS A 85 -14.05 16.58 1.94
C HIS A 85 -13.53 17.60 0.91
N ARG A 86 -12.28 18.04 1.06
CA ARG A 86 -11.63 19.02 0.16
C ARG A 86 -11.56 18.52 -1.29
N TRP A 87 -11.42 17.22 -1.48
CA TRP A 87 -11.31 16.56 -2.78
C TRP A 87 -12.65 16.33 -3.47
N GLY A 88 -13.75 16.58 -2.76
CA GLY A 88 -15.10 16.54 -3.33
C GLY A 88 -15.76 15.17 -3.29
N TYR A 89 -15.24 14.21 -2.53
CA TYR A 89 -15.88 12.90 -2.37
C TYR A 89 -17.02 12.91 -1.35
N LEU A 90 -16.86 13.68 -0.27
CA LEU A 90 -17.81 13.70 0.84
C LEU A 90 -18.11 15.10 1.35
N ARG A 91 -19.28 15.24 1.98
CA ARG A 91 -19.68 16.38 2.82
C ARG A 91 -19.56 15.96 4.27
N ILE A 92 -19.06 16.87 5.12
CA ILE A 92 -18.98 16.66 6.57
C ILE A 92 -19.83 17.73 7.24
N SER A 93 -21.00 17.33 7.75
CA SER A 93 -21.91 18.25 8.44
C SER A 93 -21.59 18.28 9.93
N GLY A 94 -21.60 19.45 10.56
CA GLY A 94 -21.26 19.61 11.98
C GLY A 94 -19.75 19.67 12.27
N TRP A 95 -18.90 19.81 11.25
CA TRP A 95 -17.46 20.02 11.41
C TRP A 95 -17.10 21.51 11.25
N ALA A 96 -16.27 22.01 12.18
CA ALA A 96 -15.79 23.40 12.18
C ALA A 96 -14.75 23.72 11.08
N GLY A 97 -14.37 22.73 10.26
CA GLY A 97 -13.50 22.90 9.10
C GLY A 97 -12.01 22.65 9.36
N PRO A 98 -11.16 22.93 8.35
CA PRO A 98 -9.74 22.58 8.35
C PRO A 98 -8.98 23.02 9.60
N GLY A 99 -8.09 22.16 10.09
CA GLY A 99 -7.31 22.41 11.31
C GLY A 99 -8.03 22.09 12.62
N LYS A 100 -9.31 21.71 12.56
CA LYS A 100 -10.08 21.18 13.71
C LYS A 100 -10.32 19.68 13.55
N PRO A 101 -10.32 18.90 14.63
CA PRO A 101 -10.71 17.49 14.56
C PRO A 101 -12.17 17.37 14.11
N VAL A 102 -12.48 16.33 13.33
CA VAL A 102 -13.86 16.00 12.96
C VAL A 102 -14.53 15.39 14.20
N PRO A 103 -15.63 15.97 14.71
CA PRO A 103 -16.27 15.44 15.91
C PRO A 103 -17.00 14.13 15.62
N PRO A 104 -17.11 13.19 16.58
CA PRO A 104 -17.81 11.92 16.38
C PRO A 104 -19.28 12.06 15.96
N ALA A 105 -19.94 13.15 16.38
CA ALA A 105 -21.32 13.47 16.05
C ALA A 105 -21.50 14.15 14.67
N ALA A 106 -20.41 14.50 13.97
CA ALA A 106 -20.51 14.96 12.60
C ALA A 106 -21.06 13.84 11.70
N THR A 107 -21.73 14.21 10.62
CA THR A 107 -22.23 13.23 9.64
C THR A 107 -21.47 13.31 8.33
N LEU A 108 -21.23 12.14 7.73
CA LEU A 108 -20.59 11.93 6.45
C LEU A 108 -21.65 11.58 5.41
N ALA A 109 -21.63 12.26 4.28
CA ALA A 109 -22.46 11.89 3.13
C ALA A 109 -21.63 11.99 1.84
N LEU A 110 -21.79 11.03 0.93
CA LEU A 110 -21.17 11.13 -0.40
C LEU A 110 -21.71 12.37 -1.14
N THR A 111 -20.85 13.03 -1.92
CA THR A 111 -21.33 13.96 -2.94
C THR A 111 -21.81 13.18 -4.15
N ALA A 112 -22.52 13.81 -5.09
CA ALA A 112 -22.85 13.18 -6.37
C ALA A 112 -21.60 12.73 -7.16
N ALA A 113 -20.47 13.43 -6.99
CA ALA A 113 -19.19 13.03 -7.58
C ALA A 113 -18.57 11.84 -6.84
N GLY A 114 -18.72 11.78 -5.52
CA GLY A 114 -18.31 10.65 -4.69
C GLY A 114 -19.10 9.38 -4.96
N GLU A 115 -20.42 9.49 -5.13
CA GLU A 115 -21.29 8.36 -5.52
C GLU A 115 -20.82 7.77 -6.86
N ARG A 116 -20.70 8.59 -7.91
CA ARG A 116 -20.21 8.12 -9.22
C ARG A 116 -18.81 7.51 -9.17
N ALA A 117 -17.93 8.07 -8.34
CA ALA A 117 -16.59 7.51 -8.17
C ALA A 117 -16.65 6.12 -7.50
N CYS A 118 -17.57 5.91 -6.55
CA CYS A 118 -17.77 4.59 -5.94
C CYS A 118 -18.23 3.56 -6.98
N ASP A 119 -19.16 3.93 -7.86
CA ASP A 119 -19.62 3.05 -8.94
C ASP A 119 -18.47 2.65 -9.87
N HIS A 120 -17.62 3.62 -10.24
CA HIS A 120 -16.45 3.34 -11.07
C HIS A 120 -15.41 2.47 -10.37
N TRP A 121 -15.13 2.68 -9.07
CA TRP A 121 -14.20 1.79 -8.36
C TRP A 121 -14.75 0.37 -8.16
N ALA A 122 -16.05 0.21 -7.94
CA ALA A 122 -16.68 -1.11 -7.91
C ALA A 122 -16.44 -1.85 -9.23
N ALA A 123 -16.76 -1.21 -10.35
CA ALA A 123 -16.52 -1.77 -11.69
C ALA A 123 -15.03 -2.06 -11.94
N ALA A 124 -14.13 -1.14 -11.54
CA ALA A 124 -12.69 -1.31 -11.67
C ALA A 124 -12.17 -2.56 -10.93
N ALA A 125 -12.69 -2.81 -9.73
CA ALA A 125 -12.32 -3.95 -8.90
C ALA A 125 -12.80 -5.27 -9.55
N ASP A 126 -14.04 -5.30 -10.03
CA ASP A 126 -14.63 -6.46 -10.71
C ASP A 126 -13.89 -6.80 -12.01
N ASP A 127 -13.63 -5.79 -12.85
CA ASP A 127 -12.89 -5.94 -14.11
C ASP A 127 -11.45 -6.41 -13.86
N THR A 128 -10.77 -5.82 -12.86
CA THR A 128 -9.42 -6.24 -12.50
C THR A 128 -9.42 -7.70 -12.01
N ALA A 129 -10.37 -8.09 -11.18
CA ALA A 129 -10.47 -9.47 -10.70
C ALA A 129 -10.78 -10.47 -11.84
N ALA A 130 -11.55 -10.07 -12.85
CA ALA A 130 -11.78 -10.88 -14.04
C ALA A 130 -10.48 -11.04 -14.87
N VAL A 131 -9.75 -9.96 -15.11
CA VAL A 131 -8.47 -10.00 -15.84
C VAL A 131 -7.46 -10.88 -15.11
N TRP A 132 -7.34 -10.78 -13.79
CA TRP A 132 -6.39 -11.60 -13.03
C TRP A 132 -6.73 -13.10 -13.11
N ARG A 133 -8.01 -13.46 -12.99
CA ARG A 133 -8.44 -14.85 -13.20
C ARG A 133 -8.13 -15.35 -14.60
N GLU A 134 -8.32 -14.54 -15.63
CA GLU A 134 -7.99 -14.93 -17.00
C GLU A 134 -6.47 -15.11 -17.20
N GLN A 135 -5.66 -14.19 -16.69
CA GLN A 135 -4.22 -14.16 -16.95
C GLN A 135 -3.43 -15.14 -16.06
N PHE A 136 -3.90 -15.43 -14.85
CA PHE A 136 -3.19 -16.24 -13.87
C PHE A 136 -3.90 -17.54 -13.50
N ASP A 137 -5.20 -17.65 -13.77
CA ASP A 137 -6.05 -18.84 -13.63
C ASP A 137 -5.80 -19.61 -12.32
N GLU A 138 -5.23 -20.81 -12.40
CA GLU A 138 -4.92 -21.67 -11.26
C GLU A 138 -4.12 -20.96 -10.16
N ALA A 139 -3.15 -20.11 -10.52
CA ALA A 139 -2.33 -19.42 -9.52
C ALA A 139 -3.13 -18.36 -8.75
N ASP A 140 -4.10 -17.68 -9.39
CA ASP A 140 -5.01 -16.75 -8.70
C ASP A 140 -5.96 -17.50 -7.77
N ALA A 141 -6.51 -18.63 -8.22
CA ALA A 141 -7.40 -19.47 -7.41
C ALA A 141 -6.68 -20.01 -6.16
N GLN A 142 -5.48 -20.58 -6.33
CA GLN A 142 -4.64 -21.07 -5.23
C GLN A 142 -4.25 -19.96 -4.26
N LEU A 143 -3.89 -18.77 -4.77
CA LEU A 143 -3.57 -17.64 -3.91
C LEU A 143 -4.78 -17.24 -3.05
N ARG A 144 -5.97 -17.09 -3.64
CA ARG A 144 -7.18 -16.70 -2.89
C ARG A 144 -7.56 -17.75 -1.86
N GLU A 145 -7.52 -19.03 -2.20
CA GLU A 145 -7.78 -20.12 -1.26
C GLU A 145 -6.79 -20.08 -0.09
N ALA A 146 -5.49 -19.96 -0.38
CA ALA A 146 -4.46 -19.93 0.65
C ALA A 146 -4.56 -18.70 1.55
N LEU A 147 -4.86 -17.52 1.00
CA LEU A 147 -5.07 -16.30 1.79
C LEU A 147 -6.32 -16.38 2.67
N SER A 148 -7.42 -16.94 2.15
CA SER A 148 -8.66 -17.13 2.91
C SER A 148 -8.43 -18.10 4.06
N GLY A 149 -7.81 -19.26 3.79
CA GLY A 149 -7.44 -20.23 4.81
C GLY A 149 -6.47 -19.67 5.86
N LEU A 150 -5.48 -18.86 5.46
CA LEU A 150 -4.54 -18.23 6.38
C LEU A 150 -5.23 -17.16 7.24
N ARG A 151 -6.07 -16.30 6.66
CA ARG A 151 -6.87 -15.31 7.39
C ARG A 151 -7.71 -15.98 8.46
N ASP A 152 -8.39 -17.07 8.11
CA ASP A 152 -9.27 -17.80 9.02
C ASP A 152 -8.47 -18.46 10.17
N CYS A 153 -7.28 -19.00 9.88
CA CYS A 153 -6.38 -19.54 10.91
C CYS A 153 -5.83 -18.45 11.84
N LEU A 154 -5.56 -17.26 11.32
CA LEU A 154 -5.07 -16.13 12.11
C LEU A 154 -6.19 -15.54 13.00
N GLY A 155 -7.45 -15.62 12.56
CA GLY A 155 -8.63 -15.29 13.36
C GLY A 155 -8.67 -13.84 13.86
N ARG A 156 -7.92 -12.92 13.23
CA ARG A 156 -7.81 -11.53 13.65
C ARG A 156 -8.65 -10.61 12.76
N PRO A 157 -9.31 -9.61 13.37
CA PRO A 157 -9.98 -8.56 12.61
C PRO A 157 -8.95 -7.78 11.76
N ALA A 158 -9.30 -7.50 10.52
CA ALA A 158 -8.49 -6.68 9.63
C ALA A 158 -9.33 -5.64 8.90
N PRO A 159 -8.75 -4.49 8.54
CA PRO A 159 -9.44 -3.50 7.74
C PRO A 159 -9.64 -4.01 6.30
N PRO A 160 -10.65 -3.47 5.58
CA PRO A 160 -10.88 -3.80 4.17
C PRO A 160 -9.65 -3.61 3.27
N TYR A 161 -8.81 -2.63 3.60
CA TYR A 161 -7.55 -2.33 2.92
C TYR A 161 -6.53 -1.79 3.95
N LEU A 162 -5.22 -1.82 3.66
CA LEU A 162 -4.21 -1.29 4.58
C LEU A 162 -4.49 0.20 4.95
N PRO A 163 -4.45 0.57 6.24
CA PRO A 163 -4.74 1.93 6.67
C PRO A 163 -3.75 2.97 6.14
N VAL A 164 -4.20 4.22 6.02
CA VAL A 164 -3.32 5.36 5.77
C VAL A 164 -2.34 5.51 6.93
N ILE A 165 -1.04 5.44 6.64
CA ILE A 165 0.04 5.70 7.59
C ILE A 165 0.50 7.15 7.55
N ALA A 166 0.89 7.67 8.71
CA ALA A 166 1.60 8.93 8.81
C ALA A 166 3.11 8.66 8.91
N ALA A 167 3.80 8.52 7.79
CA ALA A 167 5.24 8.15 7.76
C ALA A 167 6.14 9.01 8.66
N SER A 168 5.79 10.29 8.88
CA SER A 168 6.52 11.22 9.75
C SER A 168 6.17 11.15 11.24
N LYS A 169 5.13 10.38 11.62
CA LYS A 169 4.65 10.21 13.00
C LYS A 169 4.70 8.73 13.39
N LYS A 170 5.03 8.44 14.66
CA LYS A 170 5.11 7.06 15.18
C LYS A 170 5.92 6.10 14.28
N PHE A 171 6.93 6.61 13.57
CA PHE A 171 7.70 5.84 12.58
C PHE A 171 6.84 5.12 11.53
N GLY A 172 5.68 5.66 11.14
CA GLY A 172 4.83 5.05 10.12
C GLY A 172 4.14 3.75 10.55
N ARG A 173 4.06 3.46 11.86
CA ARG A 173 3.32 2.30 12.39
C ARG A 173 1.85 2.34 11.99
N GLN A 174 1.29 1.15 11.79
CA GLN A 174 -0.15 1.00 11.53
C GLN A 174 -0.96 1.38 12.77
N PRO A 175 -2.13 2.02 12.61
CA PRO A 175 -3.06 2.17 13.72
C PRO A 175 -3.61 0.81 14.13
N GLU A 176 -3.88 0.63 15.43
CA GLU A 176 -4.64 -0.54 15.88
C GLU A 176 -6.02 -0.52 15.22
N TRP A 177 -6.40 -1.67 14.66
CA TRP A 177 -7.70 -1.87 14.03
C TRP A 177 -8.61 -2.66 14.96
N HIS A 178 -9.78 -2.11 15.22
CA HIS A 178 -10.89 -2.82 15.83
C HIS A 178 -11.97 -2.98 14.77
N SER A 179 -12.29 -4.22 14.40
CA SER A 179 -13.26 -4.44 13.34
C SER A 179 -14.64 -3.93 13.77
N PRO A 180 -15.33 -3.17 12.91
CA PRO A 180 -16.78 -3.15 12.96
C PRO A 180 -17.32 -4.56 12.62
N ASP A 181 -18.57 -4.87 12.98
CA ASP A 181 -19.25 -6.11 12.60
C ASP A 181 -19.52 -6.14 11.07
N LEU A 182 -18.45 -6.24 10.28
CA LEU A 182 -18.50 -6.38 8.83
C LEU A 182 -18.21 -7.83 8.46
N PRO A 183 -18.93 -8.38 7.47
CA PRO A 183 -18.61 -9.69 6.95
C PRO A 183 -17.20 -9.67 6.33
N PRO A 184 -16.43 -10.77 6.45
CA PRO A 184 -15.17 -10.89 5.75
C PRO A 184 -15.41 -10.81 4.24
N SER A 185 -14.50 -10.14 3.53
CA SER A 185 -14.53 -10.05 2.07
C SER A 185 -13.62 -11.12 1.46
N GLU A 186 -14.08 -11.74 0.38
CA GLU A 186 -13.31 -12.69 -0.44
C GLU A 186 -12.66 -12.00 -1.67
N GLU A 187 -12.72 -10.67 -1.75
CA GLU A 187 -11.98 -9.91 -2.77
C GLU A 187 -10.47 -10.09 -2.55
N THR A 188 -9.71 -10.32 -3.63
CA THR A 188 -8.25 -10.55 -3.56
C THR A 188 -7.52 -9.44 -2.82
N THR A 189 -7.90 -8.17 -3.05
CA THR A 189 -7.32 -7.01 -2.37
C THR A 189 -7.58 -7.04 -0.86
N ALA A 190 -8.78 -7.43 -0.43
CA ALA A 190 -9.15 -7.55 0.97
C ALA A 190 -8.42 -8.72 1.65
N LEU A 191 -8.30 -9.87 0.98
CA LEU A 191 -7.54 -11.03 1.46
C LEU A 191 -6.06 -10.72 1.64
N LEU A 192 -5.43 -10.11 0.63
CA LEU A 192 -4.03 -9.67 0.69
C LEU A 192 -3.84 -8.66 1.83
N SER A 193 -4.72 -7.67 1.93
CA SER A 193 -4.69 -6.67 2.99
C SER A 193 -4.82 -7.29 4.37
N ALA A 194 -5.73 -8.26 4.56
CA ALA A 194 -5.98 -8.87 5.86
C ALA A 194 -4.77 -9.64 6.40
N VAL A 195 -4.15 -10.45 5.54
CA VAL A 195 -2.94 -11.21 5.91
C VAL A 195 -1.77 -10.26 6.16
N LEU A 196 -1.55 -9.27 5.28
CA LEU A 196 -0.48 -8.28 5.44
C LEU A 196 -0.65 -7.43 6.70
N HIS A 197 -1.87 -6.97 6.99
CA HIS A 197 -2.16 -6.19 8.19
C HIS A 197 -1.81 -6.98 9.45
N THR A 198 -2.18 -8.26 9.49
CA THR A 198 -1.87 -9.15 10.61
C THR A 198 -0.37 -9.36 10.75
N PHE A 199 0.34 -9.60 9.64
CA PHE A 199 1.79 -9.73 9.65
C PHE A 199 2.48 -8.45 10.13
N ILE A 200 2.06 -7.29 9.64
CA ILE A 200 2.59 -5.99 10.06
C ILE A 200 2.36 -5.78 11.55
N ALA A 201 1.17 -6.10 12.08
CA ALA A 201 0.87 -5.97 13.50
C ALA A 201 1.80 -6.85 14.36
N ASP A 202 2.03 -8.10 13.99
CA ASP A 202 2.95 -9.00 14.71
C ASP A 202 4.41 -8.54 14.60
N TYR A 203 4.82 -8.00 13.45
CA TYR A 203 6.16 -7.44 13.26
C TYR A 203 6.39 -6.18 14.11
N GLU A 204 5.39 -5.29 14.19
CA GLU A 204 5.50 -3.99 14.86
C GLU A 204 5.29 -4.04 16.37
N GLN A 205 4.73 -5.14 16.89
CA GLN A 205 4.44 -5.30 18.33
C GLN A 205 5.71 -5.21 19.20
N PRO A 206 6.83 -5.92 18.89
CA PRO A 206 8.06 -5.83 19.68
C PRO A 206 9.04 -4.72 19.24
N GLY A 207 8.91 -4.15 18.04
CA GLY A 207 9.98 -3.38 17.38
C GLY A 207 9.72 -1.88 17.26
N GLU A 208 10.72 -1.02 17.49
CA GLU A 208 10.58 0.45 17.40
C GLU A 208 10.20 0.93 15.99
N ILE A 209 10.84 0.39 14.94
CA ILE A 209 10.70 0.80 13.55
C ILE A 209 9.62 -0.05 12.86
N SER A 210 8.71 0.62 12.16
CA SER A 210 7.63 0.00 11.39
C SER A 210 8.14 -0.85 10.23
N LEU A 211 7.32 -1.79 9.75
CA LEU A 211 7.69 -2.64 8.63
C LEU A 211 8.02 -1.83 7.36
N PRO A 212 7.20 -0.83 6.93
CA PRO A 212 7.51 -0.07 5.73
C PRO A 212 8.84 0.71 5.81
N LEU A 213 9.18 1.30 6.97
CA LEU A 213 10.44 2.01 7.11
C LEU A 213 11.64 1.05 7.06
N ALA A 214 11.52 -0.13 7.66
CA ALA A 214 12.57 -1.13 7.62
C ALA A 214 12.74 -1.71 6.20
N SER A 215 11.64 -2.15 5.59
CA SER A 215 11.64 -2.89 4.32
C SER A 215 11.81 -2.01 3.08
N ASP A 216 11.38 -0.75 3.09
CA ASP A 216 11.47 0.09 1.90
C ASP A 216 12.58 1.14 2.01
N VAL A 217 12.88 1.63 3.21
CA VAL A 217 13.84 2.75 3.40
C VAL A 217 15.18 2.27 3.94
N LEU A 218 15.23 1.61 5.09
CA LEU A 218 16.51 1.20 5.69
C LEU A 218 17.21 0.11 4.88
N ARG A 219 16.45 -0.86 4.34
CA ARG A 219 16.97 -1.97 3.53
C ARG A 219 17.82 -1.52 2.35
N VAL A 220 17.50 -0.39 1.73
CA VAL A 220 18.18 0.10 0.51
C VAL A 220 19.38 0.99 0.80
N LEU A 221 19.68 1.21 2.08
CA LEU A 221 20.80 2.03 2.53
C LEU A 221 21.94 1.13 3.01
N SER A 222 23.14 1.69 3.01
CA SER A 222 24.32 1.05 3.56
C SER A 222 25.05 1.99 4.51
N VAL A 223 26.05 1.47 5.23
CA VAL A 223 26.98 2.31 6.02
C VAL A 223 27.83 3.23 5.13
N GLN A 224 27.99 2.87 3.85
CA GLN A 224 28.61 3.74 2.85
C GLN A 224 27.59 4.74 2.32
N PRO A 225 28.01 5.98 2.01
CA PRO A 225 27.12 7.00 1.46
C PRO A 225 26.50 6.62 0.11
N THR A 226 25.18 6.57 0.05
CA THR A 226 24.40 6.33 -1.17
C THR A 226 23.73 7.64 -1.63
N PRO A 227 23.72 7.96 -2.94
CA PRO A 227 22.96 9.10 -3.44
C PRO A 227 21.47 8.97 -3.10
N VAL A 228 20.85 10.02 -2.55
CA VAL A 228 19.42 9.98 -2.17
C VAL A 228 18.51 9.61 -3.36
N THR A 229 18.87 10.04 -4.57
CA THR A 229 18.13 9.70 -5.79
C THR A 229 18.20 8.23 -6.18
N GLU A 230 19.30 7.56 -5.83
CA GLU A 230 19.47 6.11 -6.03
C GLU A 230 18.69 5.35 -4.96
N ALA A 231 18.81 5.75 -3.70
CA ALA A 231 18.04 5.14 -2.61
C ALA A 231 16.52 5.23 -2.85
N ILE A 232 16.02 6.36 -3.36
CA ILE A 232 14.60 6.50 -3.76
C ILE A 232 14.24 5.50 -4.86
N ARG A 233 15.09 5.33 -5.89
CA ARG A 233 14.82 4.37 -6.97
C ARG A 233 14.72 2.95 -6.43
N ASP A 234 15.66 2.57 -5.56
CA ASP A 234 15.79 1.19 -5.08
C ASP A 234 14.74 0.85 -3.99
N SER A 235 14.15 1.88 -3.36
CA SER A 235 13.09 1.73 -2.36
C SER A 235 11.74 1.28 -2.95
N GLY A 236 11.51 1.52 -4.25
CA GLY A 236 10.22 1.32 -4.88
C GLY A 236 9.14 2.36 -4.51
N ILE A 237 9.32 3.16 -3.45
CA ILE A 237 8.32 4.15 -3.02
C ILE A 237 8.51 5.52 -3.69
N SER A 238 7.54 6.42 -3.51
CA SER A 238 7.61 7.78 -4.05
C SER A 238 8.74 8.60 -3.40
N ARG A 239 9.20 9.65 -4.09
CA ARG A 239 10.19 10.60 -3.55
C ARG A 239 9.66 11.26 -2.27
N GLU A 240 8.38 11.58 -2.26
CA GLU A 240 7.65 12.22 -1.18
C GLU A 240 7.61 11.31 0.05
N ALA A 241 7.22 10.04 -0.14
CA ALA A 241 7.20 9.02 0.90
C ALA A 241 8.58 8.79 1.49
N PHE A 242 9.59 8.61 0.63
CA PHE A 242 10.97 8.39 1.06
C PHE A 242 11.49 9.58 1.87
N THR A 243 11.27 10.80 1.39
CA THR A 243 11.71 12.03 2.08
C THR A 243 10.99 12.21 3.42
N ALA A 244 9.69 11.92 3.48
CA ALA A 244 8.93 11.96 4.71
C ALA A 244 9.44 10.93 5.73
N ALA A 245 9.78 9.71 5.28
CA ALA A 245 10.33 8.65 6.12
C ALA A 245 11.76 8.94 6.61
N LEU A 246 12.58 9.66 5.83
CA LEU A 246 13.91 10.08 6.28
C LEU A 246 13.86 11.03 7.48
N THR A 247 12.81 11.84 7.64
CA THR A 247 12.72 12.85 8.71
C THR A 247 12.84 12.24 10.12
N PRO A 248 12.00 11.27 10.53
CA PRO A 248 12.17 10.62 11.83
C PRO A 248 13.48 9.81 11.89
N LEU A 249 13.90 9.14 10.82
CA LEU A 249 15.13 8.35 10.83
C LEU A 249 16.38 9.21 11.08
N LEU A 250 16.44 10.43 10.53
CA LEU A 250 17.48 11.43 10.82
C LEU A 250 17.39 11.91 12.27
N LYS A 251 16.19 12.31 12.70
CA LYS A 251 15.94 12.84 14.04
C LYS A 251 16.39 11.87 15.14
N TYR A 252 16.13 10.58 14.96
CA TYR A 252 16.44 9.53 15.93
C TYR A 252 17.75 8.79 15.61
N GLY A 253 18.58 9.33 14.72
CA GLY A 253 19.96 8.88 14.51
C GLY A 253 20.11 7.51 13.85
N HIS A 254 19.14 7.04 13.07
CA HIS A 254 19.27 5.81 12.27
C HIS A 254 20.00 6.06 10.94
N VAL A 255 19.89 7.28 10.40
CA VAL A 255 20.58 7.68 9.18
C VAL A 255 21.30 9.00 9.38
N ALA A 256 22.35 9.21 8.59
CA ALA A 256 23.06 10.48 8.49
C ALA A 256 23.01 11.00 7.04
N MET A 257 22.93 12.31 6.91
CA MET A 257 23.00 12.99 5.61
C MET A 257 24.32 13.73 5.49
N GLU A 258 24.92 13.65 4.31
CA GLU A 258 26.15 14.36 3.98
C GLU A 258 26.10 14.87 2.52
N LYS A 259 27.03 15.79 2.20
CA LYS A 259 27.22 16.29 0.84
C LYS A 259 28.37 15.51 0.20
N ALA A 260 28.23 15.19 -1.08
CA ALA A 260 29.35 14.61 -1.83
C ALA A 260 30.55 15.58 -1.86
N ALA A 261 31.77 15.03 -1.87
CA ALA A 261 33.02 15.80 -1.87
C ALA A 261 33.12 16.81 -3.02
N ALA A 262 32.46 16.55 -4.15
CA ALA A 262 32.47 17.38 -5.36
C ALA A 262 31.21 18.26 -5.56
N GLY A 263 30.31 18.39 -4.58
CA GLY A 263 29.20 19.35 -4.64
C GLY A 263 27.80 18.79 -4.30
N ARG A 264 26.77 19.47 -4.86
CA ARG A 264 25.34 19.55 -4.45
C ARG A 264 24.55 18.23 -4.31
N VAL A 265 25.14 17.06 -4.58
CA VAL A 265 24.43 15.77 -4.46
C VAL A 265 24.26 15.44 -2.98
N LYS A 266 23.00 15.20 -2.57
CA LYS A 266 22.66 14.74 -1.23
C LYS A 266 22.94 13.25 -1.13
N MET A 267 23.76 12.88 -0.16
CA MET A 267 24.09 11.49 0.16
C MET A 267 23.42 11.13 1.49
N VAL A 268 23.05 9.87 1.64
CA VAL A 268 22.48 9.30 2.86
C VAL A 268 23.17 7.97 3.16
N ARG A 269 23.42 7.71 4.44
CA ARG A 269 23.99 6.44 4.92
C ARG A 269 23.35 6.02 6.23
N LEU A 270 23.46 4.74 6.54
CA LEU A 270 23.16 4.21 7.86
C LEU A 270 24.21 4.70 8.88
N THR A 271 23.74 5.00 10.08
CA THR A 271 24.60 5.04 11.26
C THR A 271 24.80 3.62 11.80
N GLU A 272 25.60 3.46 12.86
CA GLU A 272 25.66 2.18 13.58
C GLU A 272 24.27 1.74 14.08
N ARG A 273 23.48 2.67 14.62
CA ARG A 273 22.09 2.41 15.02
C ARG A 273 21.22 1.99 13.83
N GLY A 274 21.40 2.60 12.66
CA GLY A 274 20.71 2.21 11.43
C GLY A 274 21.06 0.81 10.96
N ALA A 275 22.35 0.46 11.00
CA ALA A 275 22.82 -0.88 10.65
C ALA A 275 22.26 -1.94 11.62
N GLN A 276 22.24 -1.65 12.92
CA GLN A 276 21.59 -2.53 13.91
C GLN A 276 20.09 -2.67 13.62
N ALA A 277 19.39 -1.59 13.27
CA ALA A 277 17.98 -1.67 12.93
C ALA A 277 17.68 -2.53 11.68
N VAL A 278 18.61 -2.60 10.72
CA VAL A 278 18.53 -3.52 9.58
C VAL A 278 18.73 -4.97 10.04
N ALA A 279 19.71 -5.24 10.92
CA ALA A 279 19.88 -6.58 11.49
C ALA A 279 18.65 -7.03 12.31
N ASP A 280 18.09 -6.13 13.11
CA ASP A 280 16.86 -6.37 13.88
C ASP A 280 15.65 -6.63 12.97
N HIS A 281 15.60 -6.00 11.79
CA HIS A 281 14.55 -6.25 10.80
C HIS A 281 14.57 -7.70 10.32
N GLU A 282 15.73 -8.23 9.91
CA GLU A 282 15.88 -9.61 9.46
C GLU A 282 15.55 -10.61 10.57
N ALA A 283 16.03 -10.35 11.79
CA ALA A 283 15.72 -11.16 12.95
C ALA A 283 14.20 -11.16 13.27
N ARG A 284 13.53 -10.00 13.16
CA ARG A 284 12.08 -9.90 13.36
C ARG A 284 11.30 -10.63 12.27
N LEU A 285 11.68 -10.53 11.00
CA LEU A 285 11.04 -11.30 9.92
C LEU A 285 11.12 -12.79 10.20
N THR A 286 12.30 -13.26 10.64
CA THR A 286 12.52 -14.67 11.01
C THR A 286 11.62 -15.08 12.17
N TRP A 287 11.52 -14.24 13.20
CA TRP A 287 10.70 -14.51 14.37
C TRP A 287 9.19 -14.57 14.05
N VAL A 288 8.64 -13.58 13.32
CA VAL A 288 7.20 -13.58 12.95
C VAL A 288 6.87 -14.79 12.08
N THR A 289 7.66 -15.02 11.03
CA THR A 289 7.47 -16.16 10.12
C THR A 289 7.62 -17.49 10.85
N GLY A 290 8.58 -17.59 11.78
CA GLY A 290 8.77 -18.77 12.63
C GLY A 290 7.58 -19.03 13.55
N ASN A 291 7.02 -17.98 14.16
CA ASN A 291 5.84 -18.10 15.02
C ASN A 291 4.61 -18.58 14.26
N TRP A 292 4.30 -18.00 13.10
CA TRP A 292 3.17 -18.46 12.29
C TRP A 292 3.35 -19.91 11.84
N ARG A 293 4.59 -20.34 11.57
CA ARG A 293 4.90 -21.72 11.19
C ARG A 293 4.79 -22.74 12.33
N THR A 294 4.60 -22.32 13.59
CA THR A 294 4.40 -23.26 14.71
C THR A 294 3.07 -24.01 14.60
N ASP A 295 2.07 -23.43 13.94
CA ASP A 295 0.83 -24.08 13.58
C ASP A 295 0.94 -24.71 12.18
N SER A 296 0.69 -26.01 12.07
CA SER A 296 0.86 -26.74 10.81
C SER A 296 -0.11 -26.30 9.70
N ALA A 297 -1.30 -25.82 10.06
CA ALA A 297 -2.26 -25.31 9.08
C ALA A 297 -1.81 -23.94 8.56
N GLN A 298 -1.37 -23.04 9.45
CA GLN A 298 -0.79 -21.76 9.07
C GLN A 298 0.44 -21.95 8.18
N ALA A 299 1.37 -22.85 8.56
CA ALA A 299 2.56 -23.16 7.77
C ALA A 299 2.20 -23.61 6.34
N ARG A 300 1.23 -24.53 6.20
CA ARG A 300 0.74 -24.98 4.89
C ARG A 300 0.20 -23.83 4.05
N TRP A 301 -0.67 -22.99 4.62
CA TRP A 301 -1.25 -21.87 3.89
C TRP A 301 -0.22 -20.81 3.51
N MET A 302 0.76 -20.55 4.38
CA MET A 302 1.89 -19.67 4.08
C MET A 302 2.69 -20.16 2.88
N ASP A 303 2.99 -21.46 2.81
CA ASP A 303 3.77 -22.04 1.72
C ASP A 303 3.00 -21.99 0.40
N GLN A 304 1.70 -22.31 0.41
CA GLN A 304 0.83 -22.21 -0.76
C GLN A 304 0.66 -20.76 -1.25
N ALA A 305 0.42 -19.81 -0.33
CA ALA A 305 0.30 -18.40 -0.67
C ALA A 305 1.61 -17.85 -1.26
N ARG A 306 2.76 -18.22 -0.69
CA ARG A 306 4.08 -17.81 -1.20
C ARG A 306 4.32 -18.36 -2.60
N GLU A 307 4.04 -19.65 -2.82
CA GLU A 307 4.23 -20.31 -4.10
C GLU A 307 3.35 -19.67 -5.18
N ALA A 308 2.05 -19.56 -4.94
CA ALA A 308 1.11 -18.94 -5.87
C ALA A 308 1.48 -17.47 -6.15
N ALA A 309 1.85 -16.70 -5.13
CA ALA A 309 2.25 -15.31 -5.30
C ALA A 309 3.53 -15.16 -6.14
N THR A 310 4.51 -16.06 -5.93
CA THR A 310 5.76 -16.10 -6.71
C THR A 310 5.47 -16.43 -8.17
N GLN A 311 4.58 -17.40 -8.43
CA GLN A 311 4.17 -17.76 -9.79
C GLN A 311 3.53 -16.57 -10.52
N ILE A 312 2.65 -15.82 -9.87
CA ILE A 312 2.02 -14.62 -10.45
C ILE A 312 3.08 -13.54 -10.75
N LEU A 313 3.90 -13.18 -9.75
CA LEU A 313 4.89 -12.10 -9.86
C LEU A 313 5.92 -12.35 -10.99
N HIS A 314 6.31 -13.61 -11.17
CA HIS A 314 7.35 -14.00 -12.11
C HIS A 314 6.83 -14.62 -13.41
N ARG A 315 5.51 -14.67 -13.63
CA ARG A 315 4.93 -15.21 -14.87
C ARG A 315 5.42 -14.43 -16.09
N ARG A 316 5.93 -15.17 -17.07
CA ARG A 316 6.43 -14.63 -18.35
C ARG A 316 5.86 -15.41 -19.52
N ASP A 317 5.73 -14.72 -20.64
CA ASP A 317 5.45 -15.29 -21.97
C ASP A 317 6.32 -14.58 -23.03
N ASP A 318 6.02 -14.79 -24.31
CA ASP A 318 6.74 -14.19 -25.45
C ASP A 318 6.77 -12.65 -25.40
N GLY A 319 5.82 -12.02 -24.71
CA GLY A 319 5.73 -10.57 -24.51
C GLY A 319 6.41 -10.06 -23.23
N GLY A 320 7.18 -10.89 -22.51
CA GLY A 320 7.84 -10.52 -21.27
C GLY A 320 7.01 -10.80 -20.02
N SER A 321 7.08 -9.92 -19.01
CA SER A 321 6.31 -10.09 -17.76
C SER A 321 4.81 -9.91 -18.02
N VAL A 322 4.01 -10.93 -17.69
CA VAL A 322 2.54 -10.86 -17.82
C VAL A 322 2.00 -9.78 -16.88
N LEU A 323 2.40 -9.80 -15.61
CA LEU A 323 2.02 -8.79 -14.63
C LEU A 323 2.49 -7.39 -15.07
N GLY A 324 3.73 -7.27 -15.55
CA GLY A 324 4.28 -5.99 -16.01
C GLY A 324 3.43 -5.29 -17.08
N ARG A 325 2.84 -6.06 -18.00
CA ARG A 325 1.93 -5.51 -19.02
C ARG A 325 0.60 -5.01 -18.44
N LEU A 326 0.07 -5.66 -17.39
CA LEU A 326 -1.14 -5.22 -16.70
C LEU A 326 -0.94 -3.92 -15.92
N LEU A 327 0.31 -3.58 -15.58
CA LEU A 327 0.66 -2.38 -14.80
C LEU A 327 1.01 -1.16 -15.67
N VAL A 328 0.98 -1.28 -16.99
CA VAL A 328 1.21 -0.16 -17.90
C VAL A 328 0.06 0.86 -17.75
N PRO A 329 0.34 2.13 -17.39
CA PRO A 329 -0.71 3.12 -17.25
C PRO A 329 -1.25 3.57 -18.62
N PRO A 330 -2.46 4.15 -18.67
CA PRO A 330 -2.97 4.81 -19.85
C PRO A 330 -1.97 5.87 -20.38
N PRO A 331 -1.84 6.08 -21.70
CA PRO A 331 -0.87 7.02 -22.28
C PRO A 331 -1.00 8.45 -21.75
N ASP A 332 -2.23 8.91 -21.50
CA ASP A 332 -2.51 10.24 -20.99
C ASP A 332 -2.47 10.33 -19.46
N GLY A 333 -2.33 9.18 -18.79
CA GLY A 333 -2.40 9.06 -17.34
C GLY A 333 -1.20 9.70 -16.64
N TRP A 334 -1.40 10.16 -15.42
CA TRP A 334 -0.38 10.90 -14.66
C TRP A 334 0.88 10.06 -14.42
N ARG A 335 0.74 8.73 -14.23
CA ARG A 335 1.87 7.79 -14.06
C ARG A 335 2.72 7.63 -15.32
N HIS A 336 2.21 8.02 -16.49
CA HIS A 336 2.97 8.04 -17.74
C HIS A 336 3.85 9.30 -17.87
N ARG A 337 3.62 10.33 -17.05
CA ARG A 337 4.31 11.63 -17.12
C ARG A 337 5.50 11.71 -16.18
N ALA A 338 6.43 12.62 -16.48
CA ALA A 338 7.49 12.95 -15.54
C ALA A 338 6.88 13.58 -14.25
N PRO A 339 7.46 13.31 -13.06
CA PRO A 339 8.67 12.52 -12.81
C PRO A 339 8.44 11.00 -12.67
N PHE A 340 7.21 10.51 -12.76
CA PHE A 340 6.83 9.14 -12.43
C PHE A 340 7.18 8.10 -13.50
N SER A 341 7.23 8.51 -14.77
CA SER A 341 7.42 7.63 -15.93
C SER A 341 8.65 6.72 -15.86
N ARG A 342 9.71 7.09 -15.13
CA ARG A 342 10.87 6.23 -14.92
C ARG A 342 10.54 5.03 -14.02
N GLN A 343 9.91 5.27 -12.88
CA GLN A 343 9.51 4.21 -11.95
C GLN A 343 8.46 3.32 -12.59
N THR A 344 7.50 3.91 -13.29
CA THR A 344 6.46 3.16 -14.01
C THR A 344 7.03 2.21 -15.04
N ARG A 345 8.04 2.64 -15.81
CA ARG A 345 8.74 1.74 -16.76
C ARG A 345 9.50 0.62 -16.07
N ALA A 346 10.15 0.89 -14.95
CA ALA A 346 10.83 -0.15 -14.19
C ALA A 346 9.83 -1.20 -13.67
N VAL A 347 8.69 -0.76 -13.13
CA VAL A 347 7.60 -1.63 -12.70
C VAL A 347 7.03 -2.46 -13.86
N ALA A 348 6.79 -1.85 -15.02
CA ALA A 348 6.28 -2.59 -16.18
C ALA A 348 7.28 -3.63 -16.73
N GLN A 349 8.59 -3.40 -16.56
CA GLN A 349 9.64 -4.32 -17.02
C GLN A 349 9.86 -5.49 -16.06
N ASP A 350 9.93 -5.20 -14.76
CA ASP A 350 10.15 -6.18 -13.71
C ASP A 350 9.44 -5.75 -12.41
N PRO A 351 8.14 -6.10 -12.26
CA PRO A 351 7.37 -5.74 -11.08
C PRO A 351 8.01 -6.24 -9.79
N ALA A 352 8.54 -7.47 -9.79
CA ALA A 352 9.13 -8.09 -8.60
C ALA A 352 10.40 -7.38 -8.13
N ALA A 353 11.16 -6.78 -9.04
CA ALA A 353 12.36 -6.00 -8.69
C ALA A 353 12.06 -4.54 -8.35
N ALA A 354 11.03 -3.94 -8.95
CA ALA A 354 10.80 -2.51 -8.88
C ALA A 354 9.72 -2.08 -7.86
N LEU A 355 8.77 -2.95 -7.53
CA LEU A 355 7.73 -2.66 -6.54
C LEU A 355 8.30 -2.69 -5.11
N ALA A 356 7.75 -1.83 -4.26
CA ALA A 356 8.12 -1.74 -2.84
C ALA A 356 7.91 -3.08 -2.12
N HIS A 357 8.70 -3.32 -1.07
CA HIS A 357 8.64 -4.56 -0.30
C HIS A 357 7.53 -4.51 0.76
N CYS A 358 7.03 -3.33 1.10
CA CYS A 358 5.84 -3.13 1.93
C CYS A 358 4.98 -1.98 1.36
N PRO A 359 3.64 -2.04 1.45
CA PRO A 359 2.81 -0.93 0.97
C PRO A 359 2.87 0.24 1.94
N MET A 360 3.11 1.45 1.42
CA MET A 360 2.97 2.70 2.15
C MET A 360 1.76 3.46 1.63
N VAL A 361 0.61 3.29 2.31
CA VAL A 361 -0.61 4.07 1.98
C VAL A 361 -0.50 5.42 2.66
N LEU A 362 -0.25 6.49 1.90
CA LEU A 362 -0.15 7.84 2.43
C LEU A 362 -1.49 8.58 2.37
N HIS A 363 -1.47 9.79 2.91
CA HIS A 363 -2.64 10.66 3.02
C HIS A 363 -3.37 10.97 1.70
N ARG A 364 -2.78 10.69 0.52
CA ARG A 364 -3.40 10.80 -0.82
C ARG A 364 -3.57 9.46 -1.57
N GLY A 365 -3.08 8.34 -1.03
CA GLY A 365 -3.17 7.00 -1.66
C GLY A 365 -1.90 6.18 -1.53
N GLY A 366 -1.81 5.06 -2.25
CA GLY A 366 -0.62 4.21 -2.33
C GLY A 366 -0.07 4.06 -3.75
N TYR A 367 1.27 3.95 -3.83
CA TYR A 367 2.19 3.70 -4.97
C TYR A 367 2.00 4.50 -6.30
N PRO A 368 3.02 5.25 -6.79
CA PRO A 368 4.01 6.07 -6.10
C PRO A 368 3.38 7.42 -5.66
N ASP A 369 2.39 7.31 -4.78
CA ASP A 369 1.50 8.34 -4.23
C ASP A 369 0.66 9.18 -5.22
N GLY A 370 -0.64 9.24 -4.91
CA GLY A 370 -1.69 9.88 -5.70
C GLY A 370 -1.49 11.37 -6.01
N CYS A 371 -2.19 11.80 -7.05
CA CYS A 371 -2.01 13.02 -7.84
C CYS A 371 -1.99 14.36 -7.11
#